data_AF-A0A6J2T1L1-F1
#
_entry.id   AF-A0A6J2T1L1-F1
#
_cell.length_a   1.000
_cell.length_b   1.000
_cell.length_c   1.000
_cell.angle_alpha   90.00
_cell.angle_beta   90.00
_cell.angle_gamma   90.00
#
_symmetry.space_group_name_H-M   'P 1'
#
loop_
_entity.id
_entity.type
_entity.pdbx_description
1 polymer ?
#
loop_
_entity_poly.entity_id
_entity_poly.type
_entity_poly.pdbx_seq_one_letter_code
_entity_poly.pdbx_strand_id
1 'polypeptide(L)'
;MNCLAVPCIVILSTLLSTHVHCFSFTLLHNNDMHARYDPVTNSCGKCPQGDDERGLCFGGFARIATVVTTARAKGSTIYLNAGDTFSGTNWHRVFGGDLAAELLNLLKPDAVSIGNHELDEDLPGFIPYLKRANFPIVCCNLNLRMTPELNNFRSLVRSTIIRKFKQNIGIIGYITPNTKYYVPYNSIGYFAEIPSINIEARKLRSQGVNIIIALGHSGFEMDKIIALRCTDVDVVIGGHSHTFLYTGSPPDIEKPEGNYPTIVTKPNGHQVPVLQAYAFTKYMGVINLVW
;
A
#
# COMPACT_ATOMS: atom_id res chain seq x y z
N MET A 1 41.11 -56.93 -44.89
CA MET A 1 40.48 -56.91 -43.55
C MET A 1 40.13 -55.46 -43.26
N ASN A 2 38.84 -55.12 -43.36
CA ASN A 2 38.35 -53.75 -43.27
C ASN A 2 38.20 -53.35 -41.81
N CYS A 3 38.91 -52.29 -41.38
CA CYS A 3 38.68 -51.63 -40.10
C CYS A 3 37.40 -50.80 -40.17
N LEU A 4 36.36 -51.23 -39.45
CA LEU A 4 35.15 -50.45 -39.21
C LEU A 4 35.44 -49.45 -38.07
N ALA A 5 35.43 -48.16 -38.39
CA ALA A 5 35.45 -47.08 -37.42
C ALA A 5 34.04 -46.91 -36.81
N VAL A 6 33.92 -47.06 -35.50
CA VAL A 6 32.70 -46.78 -34.75
C VAL A 6 32.67 -45.28 -34.42
N PRO A 7 31.64 -44.52 -34.79
CA PRO A 7 31.54 -43.12 -34.41
C PRO A 7 31.09 -43.01 -32.94
N CYS A 8 31.91 -42.36 -32.13
CA CYS A 8 31.61 -42.03 -30.74
C CYS A 8 30.61 -40.85 -30.72
N ILE A 9 29.34 -41.12 -30.41
CA ILE A 9 28.32 -40.09 -30.24
C ILE A 9 28.50 -39.47 -28.84
N VAL A 10 29.08 -38.27 -28.81
CA VAL A 10 29.15 -37.46 -27.59
C VAL A 10 27.79 -36.79 -27.38
N ILE A 11 27.00 -37.32 -26.44
CA ILE A 11 25.75 -36.69 -25.99
C ILE A 11 26.14 -35.51 -25.09
N LEU A 12 26.09 -34.30 -25.65
CA LEU A 12 26.29 -33.07 -24.89
C LEU A 12 25.01 -32.80 -24.07
N SER A 13 24.99 -33.25 -22.82
CA SER A 13 23.91 -32.93 -21.88
C SER A 13 23.98 -31.45 -21.55
N THR A 14 23.15 -30.63 -22.21
CA THR A 14 22.94 -29.24 -21.82
C THR A 14 22.20 -29.22 -20.49
N LEU A 15 22.94 -29.11 -19.40
CA LEU A 15 22.43 -28.70 -18.10
C LEU A 15 21.84 -27.29 -18.28
N LEU A 16 20.52 -27.23 -18.51
CA LEU A 16 19.74 -26.00 -18.39
C LEU A 16 19.84 -25.56 -16.93
N SER A 17 20.82 -24.72 -16.63
CA SER A 17 20.86 -23.93 -15.40
C SER A 17 19.62 -23.04 -15.40
N THR A 18 18.56 -23.50 -14.75
CA THR A 18 17.42 -22.63 -14.42
C THR A 18 17.94 -21.63 -13.40
N HIS A 19 18.48 -20.51 -13.89
CA HIS A 19 18.73 -19.35 -13.04
C HIS A 19 17.38 -18.92 -12.47
N VAL A 20 17.11 -19.31 -11.22
CA VAL A 20 16.04 -18.71 -10.43
C VAL A 20 16.45 -17.26 -10.24
N HIS A 21 15.91 -16.38 -11.08
CA HIS A 21 16.12 -14.95 -10.96
C HIS A 21 15.35 -14.44 -9.74
N CYS A 22 15.99 -14.57 -8.59
CA CYS A 22 15.58 -13.95 -7.35
C CYS A 22 15.61 -12.43 -7.57
N PHE A 23 14.46 -11.77 -7.51
CA PHE A 23 14.38 -10.31 -7.63
C PHE A 23 13.97 -9.70 -6.30
N SER A 24 14.55 -8.55 -5.98
CA SER A 24 14.23 -7.82 -4.76
C SER A 24 13.84 -6.38 -5.05
N PHE A 25 13.00 -5.84 -4.19
CA PHE A 25 12.61 -4.44 -4.24
C PHE A 25 12.36 -3.90 -2.83
N THR A 26 12.59 -2.61 -2.66
CA THR A 26 12.20 -1.86 -1.47
C THR A 26 10.74 -1.46 -1.62
N LEU A 27 9.92 -1.90 -0.70
CA LEU A 27 8.55 -1.44 -0.53
C LEU A 27 8.54 -0.35 0.55
N LEU A 28 8.15 0.84 0.13
CA LEU A 28 7.82 1.96 1.00
C LEU A 28 6.31 2.02 1.18
N HIS A 29 5.84 2.27 2.39
CA HIS A 29 4.43 2.53 2.62
C HIS A 29 4.16 3.48 3.78
N ASN A 30 3.01 4.14 3.69
CA ASN A 30 2.44 4.88 4.81
C ASN A 30 0.91 4.76 4.80
N ASN A 31 0.31 5.15 5.92
CA ASN A 31 -1.12 5.12 6.17
C ASN A 31 -1.46 6.24 7.17
N ASP A 32 -2.73 6.64 7.23
CA ASP A 32 -3.25 7.50 8.31
C ASP A 32 -2.46 8.80 8.49
N MET A 33 -2.09 9.44 7.37
CA MET A 33 -1.33 10.68 7.39
C MET A 33 -2.13 11.82 8.02
N HIS A 34 -3.46 11.76 7.95
CA HIS A 34 -4.40 12.70 8.55
C HIS A 34 -4.01 14.18 8.36
N ALA A 35 -3.64 14.59 7.14
CA ALA A 35 -3.24 15.96 6.86
C ALA A 35 -2.11 16.54 7.75
N ARG A 36 -1.23 15.70 8.32
CA ARG A 36 0.01 16.13 9.01
C ARG A 36 1.09 16.41 7.97
N TYR A 37 0.95 17.53 7.26
CA TYR A 37 1.90 17.93 6.22
C TYR A 37 3.11 18.67 6.79
N ASP A 38 2.93 19.35 7.92
CA ASP A 38 4.01 19.93 8.71
C ASP A 38 4.62 18.89 9.67
N PRO A 39 5.85 19.14 10.17
CA PRO A 39 6.41 18.37 11.27
C PRO A 39 5.51 18.32 12.50
N VAL A 40 5.58 17.21 13.22
CA VAL A 40 4.82 16.97 14.45
C VAL A 40 5.76 16.69 15.63
N THR A 41 5.28 16.91 16.85
CA THR A 41 6.01 16.47 18.06
C THR A 41 6.09 14.95 18.14
N ASN A 42 6.86 14.41 19.08
CA ASN A 42 6.87 12.96 19.34
C ASN A 42 5.46 12.42 19.68
N SER A 43 4.63 13.21 20.36
CA SER A 43 3.22 12.94 20.63
C SER A 43 2.25 13.27 19.48
N CYS A 44 2.78 13.54 18.28
CA CYS A 44 2.02 13.81 17.06
C CYS A 44 1.16 15.08 17.08
N GLY A 45 1.51 16.05 17.94
CA GLY A 45 0.91 17.37 18.00
C GLY A 45 1.60 18.38 17.07
N LYS A 46 1.11 19.63 17.06
CA LYS A 46 1.73 20.72 16.30
C LYS A 46 3.17 20.94 16.77
N CYS A 47 4.14 20.91 15.85
CA CYS A 47 5.52 21.27 16.16
C CYS A 47 5.63 22.75 16.58
N PRO A 48 6.19 23.05 17.76
CA PRO A 48 6.46 24.43 18.19
C PRO A 48 7.51 25.11 17.31
N GLN A 49 7.47 26.44 17.26
CA GLN A 49 8.47 27.23 16.55
C GLN A 49 9.86 27.00 17.16
N GLY A 50 10.86 26.70 16.33
CA GLY A 50 12.24 26.45 16.76
C GLY A 50 12.53 24.98 17.12
N ASP A 51 11.52 24.15 17.33
CA ASP A 51 11.72 22.75 17.76
C ASP A 51 12.10 21.83 16.60
N ASP A 52 11.67 22.16 15.38
CA ASP A 52 12.07 21.41 14.18
C ASP A 52 13.57 21.57 13.91
N GLU A 53 14.09 22.80 14.02
CA GLU A 53 15.50 23.13 13.87
C GLU A 53 16.37 22.49 14.96
N ARG A 54 15.79 22.23 16.13
CA ARG A 54 16.43 21.51 17.25
C ARG A 54 16.34 19.99 17.11
N GLY A 55 15.69 19.48 16.07
CA GLY A 55 15.51 18.04 15.84
C GLY A 55 14.53 17.38 16.82
N LEU A 56 13.58 18.15 17.38
CA LEU A 56 12.57 17.66 18.33
C LEU A 56 11.22 17.34 17.66
N CYS A 57 11.11 17.58 16.36
CA CYS A 57 9.92 17.29 15.56
C CYS A 57 10.22 16.27 14.46
N PHE A 58 9.18 15.54 14.07
CA PHE A 58 9.24 14.34 13.26
C PHE A 58 8.23 14.42 12.12
N GLY A 59 8.34 13.51 11.16
CA GLY A 59 7.42 13.45 10.03
C GLY A 59 7.37 14.74 9.21
N GLY A 60 6.18 15.05 8.68
CA GLY A 60 5.96 16.12 7.72
C GLY A 60 6.28 15.68 6.30
N PHE A 61 5.56 16.26 5.35
CA PHE A 61 5.55 15.82 3.95
C PHE A 61 6.90 15.99 3.26
N ALA A 62 7.68 17.01 3.65
CA ALA A 62 9.03 17.24 3.15
C ALA A 62 10.02 16.11 3.52
N ARG A 63 9.91 15.55 4.74
CA ARG A 63 10.74 14.41 5.15
C ARG A 63 10.31 13.14 4.43
N ILE A 64 9.01 12.92 4.28
CA ILE A 64 8.47 11.82 3.46
C ILE A 64 9.02 11.89 2.03
N ALA A 65 8.99 13.07 1.40
CA ALA A 65 9.54 13.28 0.06
C ALA A 65 11.05 12.96 -0.02
N THR A 66 11.82 13.35 1.00
CA THR A 66 13.25 13.02 1.11
C THR A 66 13.47 11.51 1.18
N VAL A 67 12.70 10.79 2.01
CA VAL A 67 12.83 9.33 2.14
C VAL A 67 12.49 8.63 0.83
N VAL A 68 11.36 8.99 0.21
CA VAL A 68 10.90 8.40 -1.06
C VAL A 68 11.91 8.65 -2.19
N THR A 69 12.40 9.88 -2.31
CA THR A 69 13.39 10.25 -3.34
C THR A 69 14.70 9.51 -3.13
N THR A 70 15.17 9.42 -1.88
CA THR A 70 16.40 8.71 -1.52
C THR A 70 16.31 7.23 -1.82
N ALA A 71 15.19 6.57 -1.49
CA ALA A 71 14.99 5.16 -1.78
C ALA A 71 14.98 4.90 -3.29
N ARG A 72 14.26 5.72 -4.06
CA ARG A 72 14.23 5.61 -5.53
C ARG A 72 15.59 5.83 -6.18
N ALA A 73 16.42 6.72 -5.63
CA ALA A 73 17.79 6.91 -6.10
C ALA A 73 18.69 5.71 -5.82
N LYS A 74 18.42 4.93 -4.75
CA LYS A 74 19.16 3.72 -4.40
C LYS A 74 18.77 2.49 -5.24
N GLY A 75 17.57 2.46 -5.81
CA GLY A 75 17.19 1.41 -6.75
C GLY A 75 15.70 1.06 -6.74
N SER A 76 15.42 -0.22 -6.95
CA SER A 76 14.09 -0.80 -7.18
C SER A 76 13.11 -0.51 -6.04
N THR A 77 12.33 0.56 -6.17
CA THR A 77 11.39 1.02 -5.13
C THR A 77 9.94 1.01 -5.61
N ILE A 78 9.05 0.55 -4.75
CA ILE A 78 7.59 0.70 -4.86
C ILE A 78 7.14 1.56 -3.68
N TYR A 79 6.28 2.56 -3.92
CA TYR A 79 5.72 3.39 -2.85
C TYR A 79 4.20 3.33 -2.86
N LEU A 80 3.59 2.91 -1.74
CA LEU A 80 2.16 2.75 -1.58
C LEU A 80 1.63 3.57 -0.40
N ASN A 81 0.38 4.01 -0.48
CA ASN A 81 -0.32 4.68 0.63
C ASN A 81 -1.63 3.94 0.91
N ALA A 82 -1.90 3.60 2.17
CA ALA A 82 -3.05 2.77 2.56
C ALA A 82 -4.27 3.58 3.03
N GLY A 83 -4.41 4.84 2.64
CA GLY A 83 -5.60 5.67 2.94
C GLY A 83 -5.47 6.56 4.17
N ASP A 84 -6.53 7.33 4.42
CA ASP A 84 -6.64 8.37 5.45
C ASP A 84 -5.51 9.41 5.35
N THR A 85 -5.33 9.93 4.14
CA THR A 85 -4.54 11.15 3.92
C THR A 85 -5.35 12.40 4.30
N PHE A 86 -6.68 12.29 4.26
CA PHE A 86 -7.64 13.33 4.61
C PHE A 86 -7.78 13.53 6.11
N SER A 87 -8.39 14.67 6.47
CA SER A 87 -8.86 15.03 7.80
C SER A 87 -7.83 15.12 8.92
N GLY A 88 -8.16 15.91 9.94
CA GLY A 88 -7.43 15.97 11.20
C GLY A 88 -6.56 17.21 11.45
N THR A 89 -6.21 18.02 10.45
CA THR A 89 -5.58 19.34 10.67
C THR A 89 -6.31 20.42 9.88
N ASN A 90 -5.97 21.69 10.13
CA ASN A 90 -6.52 22.81 9.37
C ASN A 90 -6.15 22.77 7.88
N TRP A 91 -5.10 22.04 7.48
CA TRP A 91 -4.76 21.86 6.07
C TRP A 91 -5.94 21.25 5.30
N HIS A 92 -6.53 20.17 5.81
CA HIS A 92 -7.69 19.57 5.16
C HIS A 92 -8.92 20.48 5.23
N ARG A 93 -9.17 21.13 6.37
CA ARG A 93 -10.30 22.05 6.52
C ARG A 93 -10.30 23.21 5.50
N VAL A 94 -9.11 23.72 5.16
CA VAL A 94 -8.98 24.89 4.28
C VAL A 94 -8.90 24.47 2.80
N PHE A 95 -8.19 23.38 2.50
CA PHE A 95 -7.88 22.99 1.12
C PHE A 95 -8.58 21.71 0.65
N GLY A 96 -9.33 21.04 1.53
CA GLY A 96 -10.02 19.79 1.24
C GLY A 96 -9.08 18.69 0.75
N GLY A 97 -9.60 17.84 -0.14
CA GLY A 97 -8.83 16.80 -0.82
C GLY A 97 -7.87 17.31 -1.89
N ASP A 98 -7.98 18.58 -2.31
CA ASP A 98 -7.15 19.13 -3.39
C ASP A 98 -5.67 19.17 -2.99
N LEU A 99 -5.36 19.65 -1.78
CA LEU A 99 -4.00 19.67 -1.27
C LEU A 99 -3.44 18.25 -1.06
N ALA A 100 -4.28 17.31 -0.60
CA ALA A 100 -3.88 15.91 -0.46
C ALA A 100 -3.46 15.31 -1.81
N ALA A 101 -4.25 15.54 -2.87
CA ALA A 101 -3.90 15.10 -4.22
C ALA A 101 -2.60 15.75 -4.71
N GLU A 102 -2.45 17.07 -4.55
CA GLU A 102 -1.26 17.80 -5.00
C GLU A 102 0.02 17.30 -4.32
N LEU A 103 -0.03 17.12 -3.01
CA LEU A 103 1.09 16.59 -2.24
C LEU A 103 1.41 15.14 -2.65
N LEU A 104 0.41 14.25 -2.71
CA LEU A 104 0.65 12.87 -3.15
C LEU A 104 1.17 12.79 -4.60
N ASN A 105 0.70 13.67 -5.48
CA ASN A 105 1.22 13.77 -6.86
C ASN A 105 2.72 14.06 -6.90
N LEU A 106 3.24 14.88 -5.98
CA LEU A 106 4.67 15.14 -5.87
C LEU A 106 5.44 13.89 -5.42
N LEU A 107 4.86 13.07 -4.55
CA LEU A 107 5.45 11.79 -4.13
C LEU A 107 5.33 10.68 -5.17
N LYS A 108 4.43 10.81 -6.15
CA LYS A 108 4.22 9.83 -7.23
C LYS A 108 4.04 8.39 -6.71
N PRO A 109 3.09 8.10 -5.81
CA PRO A 109 2.86 6.74 -5.35
C PRO A 109 2.49 5.82 -6.52
N ASP A 110 2.88 4.55 -6.41
CA ASP A 110 2.54 3.52 -7.38
C ASP A 110 1.05 3.14 -7.31
N ALA A 111 0.46 3.21 -6.11
CA ALA A 111 -0.97 3.18 -5.87
C ALA A 111 -1.30 3.75 -4.48
N VAL A 112 -2.54 4.21 -4.33
CA VAL A 112 -3.09 4.72 -3.08
C VAL A 112 -4.42 4.01 -2.83
N SER A 113 -4.65 3.45 -1.64
CA SER A 113 -6.00 3.06 -1.24
C SER A 113 -6.73 4.28 -0.67
N ILE A 114 -8.06 4.23 -0.71
CA ILE A 114 -8.87 5.10 0.15
C ILE A 114 -8.97 4.51 1.55
N GLY A 115 -9.09 5.38 2.54
CA GLY A 115 -9.60 5.13 3.88
C GLY A 115 -10.96 5.77 4.08
N ASN A 116 -11.47 5.71 5.31
CA ASN A 116 -12.80 6.24 5.60
C ASN A 116 -12.84 7.77 5.51
N HIS A 117 -11.75 8.46 5.87
CA HIS A 117 -11.73 9.92 5.89
C HIS A 117 -11.67 10.56 4.49
N GLU A 118 -11.28 9.81 3.45
CA GLU A 118 -11.44 10.28 2.07
C GLU A 118 -12.90 10.55 1.67
N LEU A 119 -13.86 10.06 2.47
CA LEU A 119 -15.29 10.13 2.22
C LEU A 119 -16.05 11.04 3.20
N ASP A 120 -15.36 11.72 4.14
CA ASP A 120 -15.97 12.57 5.18
C ASP A 120 -16.99 13.59 4.63
N GLU A 121 -16.69 14.14 3.45
CA GLU A 121 -17.49 15.17 2.76
C GLU A 121 -18.28 14.58 1.57
N ASP A 122 -18.51 13.26 1.57
CA ASP A 122 -19.16 12.48 0.51
C ASP A 122 -18.55 12.76 -0.89
N LEU A 123 -19.34 12.63 -1.95
CA LEU A 123 -18.89 12.88 -3.32
C LEU A 123 -18.32 14.30 -3.55
N PRO A 124 -18.88 15.39 -2.98
CA PRO A 124 -18.33 16.74 -3.14
C PRO A 124 -16.87 16.88 -2.71
N GLY A 125 -16.45 16.23 -1.62
CA GLY A 125 -15.05 16.24 -1.19
C GLY A 125 -14.17 15.20 -1.90
N PHE A 126 -14.75 14.07 -2.31
CA PHE A 126 -14.00 12.97 -2.92
C PHE A 126 -13.73 13.17 -4.42
N ILE A 127 -14.69 13.68 -5.19
CA ILE A 127 -14.56 13.86 -6.65
C ILE A 127 -13.39 14.79 -7.05
N PRO A 128 -13.15 15.95 -6.40
CA PRO A 128 -12.01 16.80 -6.71
C PRO A 128 -10.67 16.06 -6.57
N TYR A 129 -10.52 15.27 -5.50
CA TYR A 129 -9.36 14.41 -5.29
C TYR A 129 -9.17 13.40 -6.43
N LEU A 130 -10.25 12.71 -6.84
CA LEU A 130 -10.20 11.79 -7.99
C LEU A 130 -9.78 12.48 -9.29
N LYS A 131 -10.22 13.72 -9.53
CA LYS A 131 -9.87 14.48 -10.74
C LYS A 131 -8.40 14.91 -10.77
N ARG A 132 -7.81 15.19 -9.61
CA ARG A 132 -6.44 15.70 -9.49
C ARG A 132 -5.39 14.60 -9.34
N ALA A 133 -5.77 13.41 -8.89
CA ALA A 133 -4.84 12.30 -8.69
C ALA A 133 -4.21 11.81 -10.01
N ASN A 134 -2.87 11.83 -10.07
CA ASN A 134 -2.07 11.30 -11.18
C ASN A 134 -1.57 9.87 -10.93
N PHE A 135 -2.18 9.19 -9.96
CA PHE A 135 -1.85 7.84 -9.52
C PHE A 135 -3.16 7.02 -9.39
N PRO A 136 -3.08 5.69 -9.46
CA PRO A 136 -4.27 4.86 -9.28
C PRO A 136 -4.70 4.87 -7.81
N ILE A 137 -5.96 5.21 -7.60
CA ILE A 137 -6.68 5.09 -6.34
C ILE A 137 -7.41 3.75 -6.37
N VAL A 138 -6.98 2.80 -5.55
CA VAL A 138 -7.48 1.41 -5.57
C VAL A 138 -8.53 1.18 -4.49
N CYS A 139 -9.68 0.59 -4.84
CA CYS A 139 -10.65 0.04 -3.88
C CYS A 139 -11.59 -0.96 -4.57
N CYS A 140 -11.51 -2.25 -4.24
CA CYS A 140 -12.27 -3.29 -4.93
C CYS A 140 -13.68 -3.49 -4.38
N ASN A 141 -13.94 -3.11 -3.14
CA ASN A 141 -15.16 -3.45 -2.40
C ASN A 141 -16.15 -2.29 -2.26
N LEU A 142 -16.06 -1.26 -3.12
CA LEU A 142 -17.11 -0.24 -3.25
C LEU A 142 -18.33 -0.77 -4.01
N ASN A 143 -19.51 -0.47 -3.48
CA ASN A 143 -20.79 -0.63 -4.15
C ASN A 143 -21.28 0.73 -4.66
N LEU A 144 -21.01 0.98 -5.94
CA LEU A 144 -21.29 2.24 -6.63
C LEU A 144 -22.70 2.30 -7.26
N ARG A 145 -23.64 1.43 -6.84
CA ARG A 145 -24.99 1.40 -7.43
C ARG A 145 -25.74 2.74 -7.28
N MET A 146 -25.54 3.40 -6.13
CA MET A 146 -26.16 4.70 -5.83
C MET A 146 -25.32 5.89 -6.30
N THR A 147 -24.07 5.65 -6.70
CA THR A 147 -23.10 6.66 -7.12
C THR A 147 -22.37 6.23 -8.40
N PRO A 148 -23.12 5.85 -9.47
CA PRO A 148 -22.52 5.25 -10.66
C PRO A 148 -21.55 6.19 -11.39
N GLU A 149 -21.65 7.50 -11.19
CA GLU A 149 -20.73 8.52 -11.71
C GLU A 149 -19.27 8.28 -11.30
N LEU A 150 -19.04 7.62 -10.17
CA LEU A 150 -17.69 7.27 -9.71
C LEU A 150 -16.98 6.29 -10.66
N ASN A 151 -17.72 5.51 -11.46
CA ASN A 151 -17.13 4.64 -12.48
C ASN A 151 -16.48 5.40 -13.64
N ASN A 152 -16.77 6.70 -13.79
CA ASN A 152 -16.23 7.50 -14.89
C ASN A 152 -14.81 8.03 -14.59
N PHE A 153 -14.34 7.94 -13.35
CA PHE A 153 -13.00 8.41 -12.98
C PHE A 153 -11.96 7.33 -13.23
N ARG A 154 -11.04 7.59 -14.17
CA ARG A 154 -9.94 6.67 -14.50
C ARG A 154 -8.97 6.44 -13.35
N SER A 155 -8.89 7.37 -12.41
CA SER A 155 -8.07 7.26 -11.21
C SER A 155 -8.63 6.26 -10.21
N LEU A 156 -9.95 6.08 -10.12
CA LEU A 156 -10.59 5.13 -9.21
C LEU A 156 -10.75 3.76 -9.87
N VAL A 157 -10.02 2.77 -9.37
CA VAL A 157 -10.02 1.40 -9.93
C VAL A 157 -10.12 0.36 -8.82
N ARG A 158 -10.53 -0.87 -9.15
CA ARG A 158 -10.55 -1.96 -8.16
C ARG A 158 -9.15 -2.46 -7.81
N SER A 159 -8.31 -2.53 -8.84
CA SER A 159 -6.91 -2.92 -8.78
C SER A 159 -6.12 -2.26 -9.90
N THR A 160 -4.79 -2.28 -9.79
CA THR A 160 -3.87 -1.88 -10.85
C THR A 160 -2.75 -2.89 -11.00
N ILE A 161 -2.14 -2.96 -12.18
CA ILE A 161 -0.92 -3.73 -12.43
C ILE A 161 0.20 -2.75 -12.71
N ILE A 162 1.23 -2.76 -11.86
CA ILE A 162 2.47 -2.04 -12.12
C ILE A 162 3.49 -3.00 -12.72
N ARG A 163 4.11 -2.57 -13.83
CA ARG A 163 5.19 -3.31 -14.48
C ARG A 163 6.52 -2.72 -14.03
N LYS A 164 7.15 -3.37 -13.05
CA LYS A 164 8.46 -2.96 -12.51
C LYS A 164 9.37 -4.17 -12.42
N PHE A 165 10.67 -3.96 -12.62
CA PHE A 165 11.69 -5.00 -12.44
C PHE A 165 11.47 -6.24 -13.33
N LYS A 166 10.86 -6.03 -14.51
CA LYS A 166 10.41 -7.10 -15.45
C LYS A 166 9.32 -8.01 -14.90
N GLN A 167 8.70 -7.64 -13.79
CA GLN A 167 7.59 -8.34 -13.14
C GLN A 167 6.29 -7.54 -13.26
N ASN A 168 5.17 -8.25 -13.26
CA ASN A 168 3.85 -7.68 -13.12
C ASN A 168 3.43 -7.83 -11.65
N ILE A 169 3.19 -6.71 -10.98
CA ILE A 169 2.76 -6.67 -9.58
C ILE A 169 1.34 -6.10 -9.55
N GLY A 170 0.42 -6.90 -9.05
CA GLY A 170 -0.97 -6.53 -8.84
C GLY A 170 -1.15 -5.85 -7.50
N ILE A 171 -1.89 -4.74 -7.47
CA ILE A 171 -2.24 -4.04 -6.25
C ILE A 171 -3.76 -3.93 -6.18
N ILE A 172 -4.36 -4.52 -5.16
CA ILE A 172 -5.81 -4.58 -4.95
C ILE A 172 -6.17 -3.70 -3.76
N GLY A 173 -7.09 -2.77 -3.97
CA GLY A 173 -7.55 -1.86 -2.93
C GLY A 173 -8.64 -2.46 -2.04
N TYR A 174 -8.72 -2.06 -0.77
CA TYR A 174 -9.88 -2.37 0.08
C TYR A 174 -10.12 -1.31 1.16
N ILE A 175 -11.35 -1.20 1.63
CA ILE A 175 -11.75 -0.31 2.73
C ILE A 175 -12.70 -1.04 3.69
N THR A 176 -12.71 -0.68 4.97
CA THR A 176 -13.68 -1.22 5.93
C THR A 176 -15.13 -0.94 5.52
N PRO A 177 -16.02 -1.95 5.48
CA PRO A 177 -17.45 -1.74 5.31
C PRO A 177 -18.09 -0.93 6.44
N ASN A 178 -17.40 -0.76 7.56
CA ASN A 178 -17.84 0.06 8.68
C ASN A 178 -17.74 1.57 8.37
N THR A 179 -17.15 1.98 7.24
CA THR A 179 -17.15 3.39 6.80
C THR A 179 -18.56 3.98 6.75
N LYS A 180 -19.60 3.19 6.46
CA LYS A 180 -21.01 3.62 6.54
C LYS A 180 -21.45 4.10 7.94
N TYR A 181 -20.74 3.71 8.99
CA TYR A 181 -20.99 4.11 10.37
C TYR A 181 -20.07 5.25 10.81
N TYR A 182 -18.84 5.31 10.29
CA TYR A 182 -17.87 6.37 10.59
C TYR A 182 -18.19 7.67 9.84
N VAL A 183 -18.71 7.53 8.62
CA VAL A 183 -19.14 8.62 7.76
C VAL A 183 -20.65 8.45 7.52
N PRO A 184 -21.50 8.89 8.46
CA PRO A 184 -22.94 8.62 8.41
C PRO A 184 -23.64 9.24 7.20
N TYR A 185 -23.04 10.26 6.59
CA TYR A 185 -23.57 10.97 5.43
C TYR A 185 -22.75 10.68 4.16
N ASN A 186 -22.52 9.40 3.83
CA ASN A 186 -21.97 9.04 2.52
C ASN A 186 -22.95 8.22 1.69
N SER A 187 -22.95 8.44 0.38
CA SER A 187 -23.86 7.81 -0.58
C SER A 187 -23.31 6.50 -1.17
N ILE A 188 -22.10 6.10 -0.76
CA ILE A 188 -21.38 4.94 -1.27
C ILE A 188 -21.72 3.69 -0.43
N GLY A 189 -22.02 2.58 -1.09
CA GLY A 189 -22.17 1.29 -0.42
C GLY A 189 -20.85 0.53 -0.32
N TYR A 190 -20.80 -0.52 0.52
CA TYR A 190 -19.59 -1.32 0.72
C TYR A 190 -19.93 -2.82 0.71
N PHE A 191 -19.15 -3.60 -0.03
CA PHE A 191 -19.13 -5.06 0.04
C PHE A 191 -18.09 -5.52 1.06
N ALA A 192 -18.18 -6.78 1.51
CA ALA A 192 -17.15 -7.38 2.36
C ALA A 192 -15.80 -7.45 1.65
N GLU A 193 -14.71 -7.26 2.40
CA GLU A 193 -13.35 -7.16 1.89
C GLU A 193 -12.89 -8.47 1.25
N ILE A 194 -12.91 -9.57 2.01
CA ILE A 194 -12.31 -10.85 1.62
C ILE A 194 -12.92 -11.41 0.31
N PRO A 195 -14.25 -11.46 0.12
CA PRO A 195 -14.81 -11.92 -1.15
C PRO A 195 -14.41 -11.01 -2.32
N SER A 196 -14.41 -9.69 -2.12
CA SER A 196 -14.08 -8.70 -3.14
C SER A 196 -12.60 -8.81 -3.56
N ILE A 197 -11.70 -8.92 -2.58
CA ILE A 197 -10.26 -9.10 -2.81
C ILE A 197 -10.01 -10.41 -3.57
N ASN A 198 -10.63 -11.52 -3.16
CA ASN A 198 -10.46 -12.82 -3.84
C ASN A 198 -10.99 -12.82 -5.29
N ILE A 199 -12.09 -12.11 -5.57
CA ILE A 199 -12.60 -11.97 -6.94
C ILE A 199 -11.58 -11.23 -7.81
N GLU A 200 -11.08 -10.09 -7.33
CA GLU A 200 -10.13 -9.28 -8.09
C GLU A 200 -8.76 -9.98 -8.21
N ALA A 201 -8.31 -10.68 -7.17
CA ALA A 201 -7.06 -11.43 -7.18
C ALA A 201 -7.06 -12.55 -8.22
N ARG A 202 -8.15 -13.32 -8.32
CA ARG A 202 -8.30 -14.35 -9.37
C ARG A 202 -8.23 -13.75 -10.79
N LYS A 203 -8.82 -12.57 -10.98
CA LYS A 203 -8.74 -11.83 -12.25
C LYS A 203 -7.30 -11.39 -12.57
N LEU A 204 -6.53 -10.96 -11.58
CA LEU A 204 -5.12 -10.62 -11.78
C LEU A 204 -4.27 -11.88 -12.06
N ARG A 205 -4.52 -12.98 -11.34
CA ARG A 205 -3.85 -14.27 -11.60
C ARG A 205 -4.10 -14.77 -13.02
N SER A 206 -5.33 -14.68 -13.54
CA SER A 206 -5.62 -15.08 -14.92
C SER A 206 -4.95 -14.21 -15.99
N GLN A 207 -4.46 -13.03 -15.62
CA GLN A 207 -3.65 -12.14 -16.46
C GLN A 207 -2.14 -12.40 -16.33
N GLY A 208 -1.73 -13.42 -15.59
CA GLY A 208 -0.31 -13.77 -15.39
C GLY A 208 0.41 -12.89 -14.37
N VAL A 209 -0.33 -12.25 -13.45
CA VAL A 209 0.26 -11.50 -12.32
C VAL A 209 0.73 -12.49 -11.25
N ASN A 210 2.02 -12.42 -10.91
CA ASN A 210 2.65 -13.37 -10.00
C ASN A 210 2.80 -12.85 -8.56
N ILE A 211 2.70 -11.53 -8.35
CA ILE A 211 2.76 -10.91 -7.03
C ILE A 211 1.50 -10.07 -6.84
N ILE A 212 0.76 -10.31 -5.76
CA ILE A 212 -0.46 -9.59 -5.42
C ILE A 212 -0.33 -8.98 -4.04
N ILE A 213 -0.41 -7.65 -3.99
CA ILE A 213 -0.44 -6.84 -2.78
C ILE A 213 -1.89 -6.44 -2.52
N ALA A 214 -2.41 -6.77 -1.34
CA ALA A 214 -3.63 -6.14 -0.83
C ALA A 214 -3.22 -4.85 -0.10
N LEU A 215 -3.71 -3.71 -0.57
CA LEU A 215 -3.43 -2.38 -0.03
C LEU A 215 -4.75 -1.78 0.44
N GLY A 216 -4.92 -1.48 1.72
CA GLY A 216 -6.22 -1.01 2.17
C GLY A 216 -6.34 -0.58 3.61
N HIS A 217 -7.59 -0.36 4.00
CA HIS A 217 -7.92 0.45 5.17
C HIS A 217 -9.04 -0.18 5.99
N SER A 218 -8.75 -1.34 6.61
CA SER A 218 -9.70 -2.07 7.48
C SER A 218 -9.20 -2.35 8.90
N GLY A 219 -7.99 -1.91 9.25
CA GLY A 219 -7.39 -2.15 10.55
C GLY A 219 -6.66 -3.49 10.64
N PHE A 220 -5.66 -3.52 11.50
CA PHE A 220 -4.65 -4.57 11.59
C PHE A 220 -5.23 -5.98 11.82
N GLU A 221 -6.30 -6.10 12.61
CA GLU A 221 -6.96 -7.39 12.82
C GLU A 221 -7.60 -7.93 11.53
N MET A 222 -8.29 -7.07 10.77
CA MET A 222 -8.83 -7.48 9.48
C MET A 222 -7.72 -7.76 8.47
N ASP A 223 -6.62 -6.99 8.49
CA ASP A 223 -5.47 -7.21 7.63
C ASP A 223 -4.86 -8.62 7.82
N LYS A 224 -4.75 -9.08 9.09
CA LYS A 224 -4.32 -10.47 9.39
C LYS A 224 -5.31 -11.51 8.87
N ILE A 225 -6.62 -11.23 8.96
CA ILE A 225 -7.64 -12.14 8.42
C ILE A 225 -7.59 -12.16 6.88
N ILE A 226 -7.39 -11.01 6.23
CA ILE A 226 -7.18 -10.91 4.77
C ILE A 226 -5.95 -11.73 4.36
N ALA A 227 -4.83 -11.58 5.06
CA ALA A 227 -3.62 -12.35 4.82
C ALA A 227 -3.85 -13.86 4.93
N LEU A 228 -4.68 -14.30 5.90
CA LEU A 228 -5.01 -15.71 6.09
C LEU A 228 -6.01 -16.25 5.06
N ARG A 229 -7.01 -15.45 4.67
CA ARG A 229 -8.22 -15.91 3.93
C ARG A 229 -8.20 -15.57 2.44
N CYS A 230 -7.35 -14.65 1.99
CA CYS A 230 -7.21 -14.34 0.57
C CYS A 230 -6.13 -15.21 -0.06
N THR A 231 -6.53 -16.26 -0.77
CA THR A 231 -5.65 -17.33 -1.25
C THR A 231 -4.48 -16.82 -2.07
N ASP A 232 -4.75 -15.86 -2.96
CA ASP A 232 -3.80 -15.37 -3.95
C ASP A 232 -3.02 -14.12 -3.50
N VAL A 233 -3.30 -13.58 -2.30
CA VAL A 233 -2.60 -12.39 -1.77
C VAL A 233 -1.26 -12.80 -1.16
N ASP A 234 -0.21 -12.07 -1.50
CA ASP A 234 1.15 -12.37 -1.06
C ASP A 234 1.71 -11.36 -0.05
N VAL A 235 1.18 -10.13 -0.01
CA VAL A 235 1.52 -9.08 0.97
C VAL A 235 0.25 -8.31 1.34
N VAL A 236 0.11 -7.94 2.61
CA VAL A 236 -0.96 -7.02 3.07
C VAL A 236 -0.35 -5.75 3.65
N ILE A 237 -0.83 -4.61 3.17
CA ILE A 237 -0.45 -3.27 3.64
C ILE A 237 -1.72 -2.56 4.08
N GLY A 238 -1.79 -2.28 5.37
CA GLY A 238 -2.98 -1.76 6.03
C GLY A 238 -2.86 -0.30 6.49
N GLY A 239 -3.97 0.18 7.02
CA GLY A 239 -4.12 1.43 7.79
C GLY A 239 -5.30 1.31 8.77
N HIS A 240 -5.88 2.44 9.17
CA HIS A 240 -7.09 2.59 10.01
C HIS A 240 -6.83 2.48 11.51
N SER A 241 -6.13 1.43 11.94
CA SER A 241 -5.92 1.15 13.37
C SER A 241 -4.72 1.88 13.98
N HIS A 242 -3.99 2.67 13.17
CA HIS A 242 -2.75 3.36 13.55
C HIS A 242 -1.71 2.42 14.15
N THR A 243 -1.68 1.16 13.69
CA THR A 243 -0.89 0.13 14.35
C THR A 243 0.60 0.38 14.12
N PHE A 244 1.34 0.49 15.23
CA PHE A 244 2.80 0.55 15.19
C PHE A 244 3.37 -0.86 15.29
N LEU A 245 4.10 -1.27 14.25
CA LEU A 245 4.82 -2.54 14.21
C LEU A 245 6.31 -2.26 14.21
N TYR A 246 7.07 -3.01 15.01
CA TYR A 246 8.52 -2.86 15.07
C TYR A 246 9.18 -4.15 15.55
N THR A 247 10.34 -4.48 14.98
CA THR A 247 11.15 -5.63 15.42
C THR A 247 12.38 -5.10 16.16
N GLY A 248 12.50 -5.45 17.44
CA GLY A 248 13.57 -4.97 18.32
C GLY A 248 13.13 -3.79 19.20
N SER A 249 14.09 -2.96 19.62
CA SER A 249 13.81 -1.79 20.47
C SER A 249 13.20 -0.66 19.64
N PRO A 250 11.97 -0.19 19.96
CA PRO A 250 11.34 0.90 19.23
C PRO A 250 12.16 2.21 19.37
N PRO A 251 12.18 3.08 18.35
CA PRO A 251 13.03 4.26 18.32
C PRO A 251 12.44 5.47 19.06
N ASP A 252 11.17 5.42 19.46
CA ASP A 252 10.45 6.52 20.13
C ASP A 252 9.36 5.94 21.06
N ILE A 253 8.40 6.76 21.48
CA ILE A 253 7.39 6.47 22.50
C ILE A 253 6.34 5.42 22.11
N GLU A 254 6.17 5.10 20.83
CA GLU A 254 5.17 4.14 20.39
C GLU A 254 5.52 2.72 20.87
N LYS A 255 4.52 2.02 21.40
CA LYS A 255 4.67 0.61 21.82
C LYS A 255 4.32 -0.30 20.64
N PRO A 256 5.23 -1.18 20.19
CA PRO A 256 4.91 -2.11 19.11
C PRO A 256 3.78 -3.06 19.49
N GLU A 257 2.76 -3.17 18.64
CA GLU A 257 1.68 -4.16 18.77
C GLU A 257 2.07 -5.54 18.20
N GLY A 258 3.16 -5.57 17.42
CA GLY A 258 3.72 -6.77 16.83
C GLY A 258 5.04 -6.49 16.11
N ASN A 259 5.65 -7.56 15.60
CA ASN A 259 6.85 -7.44 14.79
C ASN A 259 6.55 -6.74 13.45
N TYR A 260 7.55 -6.07 12.90
CA TYR A 260 7.53 -5.58 11.52
C TYR A 260 8.47 -6.42 10.66
N PRO A 261 7.98 -7.15 9.65
CA PRO A 261 6.56 -7.43 9.37
C PRO A 261 5.94 -8.37 10.42
N THR A 262 4.61 -8.34 10.55
CA THR A 262 3.89 -9.43 11.23
C THR A 262 3.61 -10.52 10.21
N ILE A 263 4.08 -11.74 10.46
CA ILE A 263 3.93 -12.85 9.52
C ILE A 263 2.67 -13.65 9.85
N VAL A 264 1.79 -13.79 8.85
CA VAL A 264 0.64 -14.69 8.89
C VAL A 264 0.93 -15.90 8.01
N THR A 265 0.91 -17.10 8.59
CA THR A 265 1.14 -18.34 7.85
C THR A 265 -0.19 -18.96 7.44
N LYS A 266 -0.40 -19.14 6.13
CA LYS A 266 -1.57 -19.82 5.57
C LYS A 266 -1.50 -21.33 5.83
N PRO A 267 -2.62 -22.07 5.73
CA PRO A 267 -2.63 -23.53 5.88
C PRO A 267 -1.69 -24.30 4.93
N ASN A 268 -1.36 -23.73 3.76
CA ASN A 268 -0.42 -24.31 2.81
C ASN A 268 1.05 -23.96 3.11
N GLY A 269 1.35 -23.33 4.25
CA GLY A 269 2.69 -22.92 4.66
C GLY A 269 3.17 -21.58 4.07
N HIS A 270 2.41 -20.97 3.15
CA HIS A 270 2.76 -19.68 2.59
C HIS A 270 2.68 -18.59 3.66
N GLN A 271 3.79 -17.87 3.86
CA GLN A 271 3.91 -16.75 4.78
C GLN A 271 3.56 -15.43 4.08
N VAL A 272 2.62 -14.69 4.64
CA VAL A 272 2.20 -13.37 4.16
C VAL A 272 2.60 -12.31 5.18
N PRO A 273 3.50 -11.37 4.83
CA PRO A 273 3.78 -10.22 5.68
C PRO A 273 2.58 -9.26 5.69
N VAL A 274 2.19 -8.86 6.90
CA VAL A 274 1.21 -7.81 7.19
C VAL A 274 1.95 -6.60 7.73
N LEU A 275 1.68 -5.44 7.13
CA LEU A 275 2.42 -4.20 7.32
C LEU A 275 1.45 -3.06 7.68
N GLN A 276 1.83 -2.25 8.67
CA GLN A 276 1.31 -0.91 8.95
C GLN A 276 2.46 -0.04 9.45
N ALA A 277 2.33 1.29 9.33
CA ALA A 277 3.36 2.26 9.66
C ALA A 277 2.86 3.35 10.61
N TYR A 278 2.17 2.95 11.70
CA TYR A 278 1.60 3.88 12.69
C TYR A 278 0.68 4.91 12.01
N ALA A 279 0.93 6.21 12.16
CA ALA A 279 0.12 7.28 11.61
C ALA A 279 0.90 8.60 11.53
N PHE A 280 0.22 9.64 11.04
CA PHE A 280 0.59 11.06 11.19
C PHE A 280 1.91 11.45 10.52
N THR A 281 2.35 10.68 9.52
CA THR A 281 3.62 10.85 8.80
C THR A 281 4.88 10.68 9.64
N LYS A 282 4.74 10.30 10.92
CA LYS A 282 5.87 10.17 11.85
C LYS A 282 6.86 9.09 11.38
N TYR A 283 6.33 8.02 10.79
CA TYR A 283 7.11 6.93 10.23
C TYR A 283 6.83 6.74 8.74
N MET A 284 7.83 6.19 8.05
CA MET A 284 7.69 5.58 6.73
C MET A 284 7.99 4.09 6.91
N GLY A 285 7.05 3.23 6.54
CA GLY A 285 7.28 1.80 6.50
C GLY A 285 8.29 1.46 5.39
N VAL A 286 9.31 0.68 5.72
CA VAL A 286 10.36 0.26 4.76
C VAL A 286 10.60 -1.22 4.93
N ILE A 287 10.42 -2.01 3.86
CA ILE A 287 10.77 -3.43 3.85
C ILE A 287 11.39 -3.81 2.51
N ASN A 288 12.41 -4.67 2.54
CA ASN A 288 12.95 -5.28 1.33
C ASN A 288 12.28 -6.63 1.14
N LEU A 289 11.57 -6.80 0.03
CA LEU A 289 10.94 -8.06 -0.34
C LEU A 289 11.78 -8.76 -1.39
N VAL A 290 11.75 -10.09 -1.36
CA VAL A 290 12.52 -10.97 -2.22
C VAL A 290 11.55 -12.03 -2.78
N TRP A 291 11.60 -12.26 -4.08
CA TRP A 291 10.76 -13.23 -4.80
C TRP A 291 11.59 -14.08 -5.75
#